data_AF-A0A3Q8VYT8-F1
#
_entry.id   AF-A0A3Q8VYT8-F1
#
_cell.length_a   1.000
_cell.length_b   1.000
_cell.length_c   1.000
_cell.angle_alpha   90.00
_cell.angle_beta   90.00
_cell.angle_gamma   90.00
#
_symmetry.space_group_name_H-M   'P 1'
#
loop_
_entity.id
_entity.type
_entity.pdbx_description
1 polymer ?
#
loop_
_entity_poly.entity_id
_entity_poly.type
_entity_poly.pdbx_seq_one_letter_code
_entity_poly.pdbx_strand_id
1 'polypeptide(L)'
;MSNLDAGKKCSACKRTLPASAFAANRSKLDRLQDRCRECGAQAYRRRREAQGKKVRRADVPEGYKHCLGCDEVKPWNEWHRNAAASDGLSTRCKACRAVAGRARHLERHYGLTEAERDKIIASQKGLCVICLKAPAVHVDHCHKTGKVRGVLCFNCNSAIGKLGDDPDAVRRAAAYLEGTSWKPTLVAPGVYQLPS
;
A
#
# COMPACT_ATOMS: atom_id res chain seq x y z
N MET A 1 -58.62 -16.58 -14.63
CA MET A 1 -57.75 -17.73 -14.30
C MET A 1 -56.34 -17.36 -14.72
N SER A 2 -55.50 -17.08 -13.74
CA SER A 2 -54.15 -16.53 -13.86
C SER A 2 -53.21 -17.54 -14.54
N ASN A 3 -52.76 -17.20 -15.74
CA ASN A 3 -51.77 -17.95 -16.51
C ASN A 3 -50.37 -17.69 -15.91
N LEU A 4 -50.13 -18.25 -14.73
CA LEU A 4 -48.82 -18.25 -14.07
C LEU A 4 -48.10 -19.55 -14.47
N ASP A 5 -46.86 -19.40 -14.93
CA ASP A 5 -45.87 -20.46 -15.24
C ASP A 5 -45.82 -21.10 -16.65
N ALA A 6 -46.09 -20.32 -17.70
CA ALA A 6 -45.43 -20.61 -18.99
C ALA A 6 -43.94 -20.18 -18.92
N GLY A 7 -43.08 -21.06 -18.40
CA GLY A 7 -41.64 -20.82 -18.34
C GLY A 7 -41.03 -20.55 -19.73
N LYS A 8 -39.95 -19.76 -19.79
CA LYS A 8 -39.25 -19.44 -21.05
C LYS A 8 -38.12 -20.44 -21.30
N LYS A 9 -38.03 -20.95 -22.53
CA LYS A 9 -36.94 -21.85 -22.94
C LYS A 9 -35.67 -21.08 -23.27
N CYS A 10 -34.56 -21.45 -22.62
CA CYS A 10 -33.24 -20.88 -22.91
C CYS A 10 -32.70 -21.36 -24.27
N SER A 11 -32.25 -20.44 -25.13
CA SER A 11 -31.68 -20.77 -26.45
C SER A 11 -30.37 -21.56 -26.38
N ALA A 12 -29.62 -21.44 -25.28
CA ALA A 12 -28.33 -22.11 -25.06
C ALA A 12 -28.45 -23.47 -24.35
N CYS A 13 -28.89 -23.51 -23.09
CA CYS A 13 -28.99 -24.76 -22.32
C CYS A 13 -30.29 -25.54 -22.55
N LYS A 14 -31.23 -25.02 -23.36
CA LYS A 14 -32.51 -25.65 -23.72
C LYS A 14 -33.48 -25.94 -22.57
N ARG A 15 -33.13 -25.63 -21.32
CA ARG A 15 -34.00 -25.70 -20.13
C ARG A 15 -35.13 -24.66 -20.20
N THR A 16 -36.31 -25.03 -19.73
CA THR A 16 -37.44 -24.12 -19.48
C THR A 16 -37.32 -23.57 -18.05
N LEU A 17 -37.23 -22.25 -17.92
CA LEU A 17 -36.93 -21.58 -16.65
C LEU A 17 -37.92 -20.41 -16.40
N PRO A 18 -38.12 -19.99 -15.14
CA PRO A 18 -38.97 -18.84 -14.83
C PRO A 18 -38.40 -17.55 -15.43
N ALA A 19 -39.25 -16.53 -15.62
CA ALA A 19 -38.85 -15.22 -16.15
C ALA A 19 -37.69 -14.57 -15.35
N SER A 20 -37.63 -14.80 -14.03
CA SER A 20 -36.57 -14.32 -13.14
C SER A 20 -35.18 -14.86 -13.50
N ALA A 21 -35.09 -16.02 -14.17
CA ALA A 21 -33.83 -16.60 -14.63
C ALA A 21 -33.26 -15.90 -15.89
N PHE A 22 -33.98 -14.94 -16.46
CA PHE A 22 -33.58 -14.16 -17.64
C PHE A 22 -33.32 -12.70 -17.26
N ALA A 23 -32.46 -12.03 -18.02
CA ALA A 23 -32.26 -10.58 -17.89
C ALA A 23 -33.27 -9.84 -18.78
N ALA A 24 -33.65 -8.62 -18.41
CA ALA A 24 -34.57 -7.80 -19.19
C ALA A 24 -33.93 -7.35 -20.52
N ASN A 25 -34.72 -7.36 -21.59
CA ASN A 25 -34.36 -6.84 -22.91
C ASN A 25 -35.58 -6.21 -23.57
N ARG A 26 -35.70 -4.88 -23.47
CA ARG A 26 -36.89 -4.13 -23.96
C ARG A 26 -37.11 -4.23 -25.47
N SER A 27 -36.10 -4.66 -26.24
CA SER A 27 -36.20 -4.84 -27.69
C SER A 27 -36.86 -6.16 -28.10
N LYS A 28 -37.13 -7.07 -27.18
CA LYS A 28 -37.80 -8.36 -27.45
C LYS A 28 -39.28 -8.27 -27.11
N LEU A 29 -40.11 -9.04 -27.83
CA LEU A 29 -41.56 -9.10 -27.64
C LEU A 29 -41.94 -9.46 -26.20
N ASP A 30 -41.24 -10.42 -25.62
CA ASP A 30 -41.42 -10.88 -24.23
C ASP A 30 -40.58 -10.09 -23.21
N ARG A 31 -39.87 -9.06 -23.66
CA ARG A 31 -39.00 -8.19 -22.85
C ARG A 31 -37.88 -8.93 -22.10
N LEU A 32 -37.52 -10.15 -22.50
CA LEU A 32 -36.49 -10.97 -21.85
C LEU A 32 -35.40 -11.39 -22.84
N GLN A 33 -34.18 -11.63 -22.34
CA GLN A 33 -33.11 -12.24 -23.13
C GLN A 33 -33.46 -13.67 -23.56
N ASP A 34 -32.92 -14.14 -24.68
CA ASP A 34 -33.10 -15.49 -25.19
C ASP A 34 -32.32 -16.55 -24.37
N ARG A 35 -31.22 -16.13 -23.74
CA ARG A 35 -30.40 -16.94 -22.86
C ARG A 35 -30.70 -16.64 -21.39
N CYS A 36 -30.68 -17.67 -20.55
CA CYS A 36 -30.73 -17.48 -19.10
C CYS A 36 -29.48 -16.72 -18.61
N ARG A 37 -29.57 -16.09 -17.44
CA ARG A 37 -28.48 -15.29 -16.84
C ARG A 37 -27.17 -16.06 -16.75
N GLU A 38 -27.24 -17.34 -16.42
CA GLU A 38 -26.08 -18.25 -16.34
C GLU A 38 -25.39 -18.42 -17.71
N CYS A 39 -26.13 -18.86 -18.73
CA CYS A 39 -25.58 -19.03 -20.08
C CYS A 39 -25.12 -17.68 -20.67
N GLY A 40 -25.81 -16.58 -20.36
CA GLY A 40 -25.40 -15.23 -20.71
C GLY A 40 -24.06 -14.84 -20.08
N ALA A 41 -23.88 -15.10 -18.79
CA ALA A 41 -22.64 -14.83 -18.06
C ALA A 41 -21.46 -15.66 -18.60
N GLN A 42 -21.68 -16.95 -18.89
CA GLN A 42 -20.67 -17.82 -19.50
C GLN A 42 -20.26 -17.32 -20.89
N ALA A 43 -21.23 -16.99 -21.75
CA ALA A 43 -20.95 -16.46 -23.09
C ALA A 43 -20.21 -15.10 -23.05
N TYR A 44 -20.58 -14.23 -22.11
CA TYR A 44 -19.88 -12.96 -21.85
C TYR A 44 -18.43 -13.19 -21.43
N ARG A 45 -18.20 -14.14 -20.51
CA ARG A 45 -16.88 -14.50 -20.00
C ARG A 45 -15.96 -14.99 -21.13
N ARG A 46 -16.41 -15.98 -21.91
CA ARG A 46 -15.69 -16.51 -23.08
C ARG A 46 -15.32 -15.42 -24.09
N ARG A 47 -16.27 -14.53 -24.43
CA ARG A 47 -16.04 -13.42 -25.37
C ARG A 47 -14.98 -12.44 -24.85
N ARG A 48 -15.00 -12.11 -23.56
CA ARG A 48 -14.03 -11.20 -22.94
C ARG A 48 -12.63 -11.84 -22.87
N GLU A 49 -12.55 -13.12 -22.52
CA GLU A 49 -11.31 -13.90 -22.51
C GLU A 49 -10.69 -13.99 -23.91
N ALA A 50 -11.47 -14.28 -24.95
CA ALA A 50 -11.01 -14.27 -26.34
C ALA A 50 -10.49 -12.90 -26.80
N GLN A 51 -10.96 -11.81 -26.18
CA GLN A 51 -10.47 -10.44 -26.41
C GLN A 51 -9.27 -10.07 -25.51
N GLY A 52 -8.73 -11.00 -24.72
CA GLY A 52 -7.67 -10.75 -23.75
C GLY A 52 -8.08 -9.83 -22.58
N LYS A 53 -9.38 -9.57 -22.39
CA LYS A 53 -9.88 -8.66 -21.35
C LYS A 53 -10.16 -9.43 -20.06
N LYS A 54 -9.66 -8.91 -18.94
CA LYS A 54 -9.97 -9.44 -17.60
C LYS A 54 -11.49 -9.45 -17.38
N VAL A 55 -12.05 -10.61 -17.08
CA VAL A 55 -13.47 -10.73 -16.73
C VAL A 55 -13.67 -10.34 -15.27
N ARG A 56 -14.84 -9.75 -14.97
CA ARG A 56 -15.24 -9.44 -13.59
C ARG A 56 -15.22 -10.73 -12.78
N ARG A 57 -14.44 -10.74 -11.69
CA ARG A 57 -14.20 -11.92 -10.85
C ARG A 57 -15.47 -12.30 -10.07
N ALA A 58 -15.52 -13.57 -9.65
CA ALA A 58 -16.66 -14.35 -9.17
C ALA A 58 -17.64 -13.60 -8.25
N ASP A 59 -18.87 -14.11 -8.17
CA ASP A 59 -19.85 -13.68 -7.17
C ASP A 59 -19.24 -13.85 -5.78
N VAL A 60 -18.91 -12.73 -5.16
CA VAL A 60 -18.36 -12.68 -3.81
C VAL A 60 -19.54 -12.70 -2.83
N PRO A 61 -19.51 -13.50 -1.75
CA PRO A 61 -20.57 -13.48 -0.75
C PRO A 61 -20.83 -12.08 -0.21
N GLU A 62 -22.05 -11.82 0.23
CA GLU A 62 -22.39 -10.55 0.89
C GLU A 62 -21.49 -10.33 2.12
N GLY A 63 -21.06 -9.09 2.33
CA GLY A 63 -20.09 -8.75 3.37
C GLY A 63 -18.63 -9.04 3.02
N TYR A 64 -18.36 -9.62 1.84
CA TYR A 64 -17.00 -9.87 1.35
C TYR A 64 -16.70 -9.05 0.10
N LYS A 65 -15.41 -8.81 -0.15
CA LYS A 65 -14.92 -8.14 -1.35
C LYS A 65 -13.63 -8.82 -1.81
N HIS A 66 -13.36 -8.74 -3.11
CA HIS A 66 -12.12 -9.22 -3.69
C HIS A 66 -11.09 -8.08 -3.79
N CYS A 67 -9.86 -8.31 -3.33
CA CYS A 67 -8.77 -7.32 -3.38
C CYS A 67 -8.09 -7.29 -4.75
N LEU A 68 -8.01 -6.12 -5.41
CA LEU A 68 -7.27 -5.98 -6.68
C LEU A 68 -5.74 -5.99 -6.53
N GLY A 69 -5.22 -6.07 -5.31
CA GLY A 69 -3.78 -6.16 -5.03
C GLY A 69 -3.28 -7.59 -4.88
N CYS A 70 -3.90 -8.36 -3.98
CA CYS A 70 -3.47 -9.72 -3.62
C CYS A 70 -4.38 -10.84 -4.14
N ASP A 71 -5.44 -10.52 -4.91
CA ASP A 71 -6.40 -11.52 -5.45
C ASP A 71 -7.27 -12.24 -4.40
N GLU A 72 -7.11 -11.92 -3.12
CA GLU A 72 -7.86 -12.60 -2.06
C GLU A 72 -9.26 -12.00 -1.87
N VAL A 73 -10.22 -12.88 -1.55
CA VAL A 73 -11.54 -12.51 -1.03
C VAL A 73 -11.45 -12.38 0.49
N LYS A 74 -11.84 -11.23 1.04
CA LYS A 74 -11.83 -10.96 2.48
C LYS A 74 -13.10 -10.22 2.91
N PRO A 75 -13.45 -10.20 4.20
CA PRO A 75 -14.58 -9.43 4.73
C PRO A 75 -14.38 -7.91 4.63
N TRP A 76 -15.45 -7.14 4.46
CA TRP A 76 -15.41 -5.68 4.24
C TRP A 76 -14.63 -4.86 5.30
N ASN A 77 -14.48 -5.37 6.52
CA ASN A 77 -13.67 -4.74 7.56
C ASN A 77 -12.17 -4.66 7.20
N GLU A 78 -11.71 -5.45 6.23
CA GLU A 78 -10.35 -5.41 5.67
C GLU A 78 -10.15 -4.29 4.63
N TRP A 79 -11.14 -3.39 4.44
CA TRP A 79 -11.08 -2.27 3.52
C TRP A 79 -11.14 -0.92 4.23
N HIS A 80 -10.53 0.10 3.62
CA HIS A 80 -10.83 1.49 3.97
C HIS A 80 -12.07 1.97 3.25
N ARG A 81 -12.80 2.90 3.86
CA ARG A 81 -13.92 3.58 3.21
C ARG A 81 -13.42 4.43 2.05
N ASN A 82 -14.19 4.45 0.97
CA ASN A 82 -13.99 5.31 -0.19
C ASN A 82 -15.35 5.76 -0.72
N ALA A 83 -15.74 6.99 -0.39
CA ALA A 83 -17.04 7.55 -0.78
C ALA A 83 -17.22 7.65 -2.30
N ALA A 84 -16.14 7.71 -3.08
CA ALA A 84 -16.20 7.76 -4.54
C ALA A 84 -16.42 6.39 -5.20
N ALA A 85 -16.26 5.28 -4.47
CA ALA A 85 -16.49 3.94 -4.99
C ALA A 85 -17.98 3.56 -4.90
N SER A 86 -18.50 2.86 -5.91
CA SER A 86 -19.89 2.42 -5.95
C SER A 86 -20.31 1.51 -4.78
N ASP A 87 -19.35 0.82 -4.18
CA ASP A 87 -19.54 -0.04 -3.00
C ASP A 87 -19.03 0.60 -1.70
N GLY A 88 -18.62 1.87 -1.74
CA GLY A 88 -18.13 2.62 -0.57
C GLY A 88 -16.79 2.12 -0.01
N LEU A 89 -16.09 1.20 -0.69
CA LEU A 89 -14.85 0.57 -0.20
C LEU A 89 -13.69 0.76 -1.20
N SER A 90 -12.46 0.80 -0.69
CA SER A 90 -11.26 0.87 -1.55
C SER A 90 -11.16 -0.32 -2.52
N THR A 91 -10.37 -0.18 -3.58
CA THR A 91 -10.14 -1.27 -4.55
C THR A 91 -9.17 -2.34 -4.03
N ARG A 92 -8.34 -1.99 -3.05
CA ARG A 92 -7.36 -2.85 -2.39
C ARG A 92 -7.65 -2.92 -0.89
N CYS A 93 -7.32 -4.05 -0.27
CA CYS A 93 -7.42 -4.24 1.18
C CYS A 93 -6.42 -3.34 1.93
N LYS A 94 -6.63 -3.18 3.24
CA LYS A 94 -5.77 -2.41 4.15
C LYS A 94 -4.31 -2.85 4.06
N ALA A 95 -4.05 -4.15 4.10
CA ALA A 95 -2.69 -4.71 4.02
C ALA A 95 -1.96 -4.32 2.71
N CYS A 96 -2.59 -4.54 1.55
CA CYS A 96 -2.03 -4.15 0.26
C CYS A 96 -1.80 -2.64 0.16
N ARG A 97 -2.70 -1.84 0.73
CA ARG A 97 -2.56 -0.38 0.75
C ARG A 97 -1.44 0.08 1.67
N ALA A 98 -1.21 -0.61 2.79
CA ALA A 98 -0.09 -0.34 3.69
C ALA A 98 1.25 -0.63 3.00
N VAL A 99 1.38 -1.77 2.30
CA VAL A 99 2.58 -2.10 1.50
C VAL A 99 2.84 -1.01 0.45
N ALA A 100 1.85 -0.71 -0.39
CA ALA A 100 1.99 0.32 -1.42
C ALA A 100 2.25 1.71 -0.83
N GLY A 101 1.70 2.00 0.35
CA GLY A 101 1.93 3.24 1.08
C GLY A 101 3.37 3.38 1.55
N ARG A 102 3.97 2.32 2.10
CA ARG A 102 5.39 2.29 2.50
C ARG A 102 6.31 2.46 1.31
N ALA A 103 6.10 1.71 0.22
CA ALA A 103 6.90 1.83 -0.99
C ALA A 103 6.88 3.26 -1.56
N ARG A 104 5.68 3.86 -1.67
CA ARG A 104 5.53 5.25 -2.13
C ARG A 104 6.16 6.27 -1.18
N HIS A 105 6.09 6.05 0.13
CA HIS A 105 6.75 6.93 1.09
C HIS A 105 8.27 6.87 0.92
N LEU A 106 8.82 5.66 0.75
CA LEU A 106 10.24 5.44 0.55
C LEU A 106 10.74 6.15 -0.73
N GLU A 107 10.02 5.98 -1.83
CA GLU A 107 10.32 6.62 -3.12
C GLU A 107 10.22 8.15 -3.02
N ARG A 108 9.12 8.68 -2.46
CA ARG A 108 8.88 10.13 -2.41
C ARG A 108 9.87 10.88 -1.52
N HIS A 109 10.23 10.31 -0.37
CA HIS A 109 11.05 11.02 0.62
C HIS A 109 12.54 10.74 0.46
N TYR A 110 12.92 9.58 -0.07
CA TYR A 110 14.31 9.15 -0.11
C TYR A 110 14.80 8.78 -1.51
N GLY A 111 13.91 8.75 -2.52
CA GLY A 111 14.27 8.33 -3.87
C GLY A 111 14.69 6.86 -3.95
N LEU A 112 14.20 6.02 -3.05
CA LEU A 112 14.57 4.61 -2.95
C LEU A 112 13.37 3.67 -3.19
N THR A 113 13.66 2.55 -3.82
CA THR A 113 12.82 1.34 -3.81
C THR A 113 13.09 0.49 -2.56
N GLU A 114 12.16 -0.40 -2.21
CA GLU A 114 12.36 -1.33 -1.09
C GLU A 114 13.62 -2.20 -1.30
N ALA A 115 13.85 -2.66 -2.52
CA ALA A 115 15.02 -3.46 -2.87
C ALA A 115 16.35 -2.69 -2.71
N GLU A 116 16.38 -1.38 -3.01
CA GLU A 116 17.57 -0.56 -2.78
C GLU A 116 17.82 -0.31 -1.30
N ARG A 117 16.77 -0.04 -0.52
CA ARG A 117 16.87 0.02 0.94
C ARG A 117 17.42 -1.28 1.52
N ASP A 118 16.93 -2.42 1.06
CA ASP A 118 17.37 -3.73 1.55
C ASP A 118 18.83 -4.02 1.18
N LYS A 119 19.30 -3.56 0.01
CA LYS A 119 20.73 -3.61 -0.35
C LYS A 119 21.60 -2.80 0.62
N ILE A 120 21.15 -1.62 1.05
CA ILE A 120 21.86 -0.80 2.06
C ILE A 120 21.88 -1.55 3.40
N ILE A 121 20.77 -2.12 3.83
CA ILE A 121 20.70 -2.89 5.07
C ILE A 121 21.66 -4.10 5.00
N ALA A 122 21.69 -4.81 3.87
CA ALA A 122 22.57 -5.95 3.67
C ALA A 122 24.06 -5.56 3.67
N SER A 123 24.42 -4.42 3.06
CA SER A 123 25.81 -3.92 3.09
C SER A 123 26.25 -3.57 4.52
N GLN A 124 25.31 -3.13 5.36
CA GLN A 124 25.52 -2.90 6.80
C GLN A 124 25.37 -4.15 7.69
N LYS A 125 25.25 -5.35 7.09
CA LYS A 125 25.05 -6.62 7.81
C LYS A 125 23.81 -6.63 8.72
N GLY A 126 22.76 -5.89 8.34
CA GLY A 126 21.52 -5.78 9.11
C GLY A 126 21.60 -4.89 10.34
N LEU A 127 22.77 -4.31 10.65
CA LEU A 127 23.02 -3.55 11.87
C LEU A 127 23.13 -2.05 11.61
N CYS A 128 22.76 -1.27 12.61
CA CYS A 128 22.99 0.17 12.63
C CYS A 128 24.51 0.45 12.67
N VAL A 129 25.02 1.17 11.68
CA VAL A 129 26.46 1.48 11.55
C VAL A 129 27.02 2.40 12.64
N ILE A 130 26.17 3.04 13.46
CA ILE A 130 26.60 3.92 14.54
C ILE A 130 26.79 3.13 15.83
N CYS A 131 25.76 2.44 16.31
CA CYS A 131 25.83 1.71 17.58
C CYS A 131 26.32 0.27 17.45
N LEU A 132 26.25 -0.32 16.26
CA LEU A 132 26.59 -1.72 15.95
C LEU A 132 25.84 -2.78 16.78
N LYS A 133 24.78 -2.39 17.49
CA LYS A 133 24.04 -3.26 18.44
C LYS A 133 22.60 -3.52 18.04
N ALA A 134 21.97 -2.60 17.31
CA ALA A 134 20.56 -2.64 17.00
C ALA A 134 20.31 -2.81 15.48
N PRO A 135 19.16 -3.37 15.09
CA PRO A 135 18.79 -3.49 13.68
C PRO A 135 18.72 -2.14 12.96
N ALA A 136 19.17 -2.11 11.71
CA ALA A 136 19.02 -0.97 10.82
C ALA A 136 17.60 -0.93 10.24
N VAL A 137 16.78 0.04 10.65
CA VAL A 137 15.36 0.11 10.27
C VAL A 137 14.90 1.45 9.69
N HIS A 138 15.56 2.56 10.02
CA HIS A 138 15.22 3.93 9.56
C HIS A 138 16.19 4.43 8.52
N VAL A 139 15.70 4.92 7.38
CA VAL A 139 16.55 5.55 6.36
C VAL A 139 17.02 6.91 6.87
N ASP A 140 18.34 7.08 6.91
CA ASP A 140 19.01 8.32 7.26
C ASP A 140 19.45 9.06 5.99
N HIS A 141 19.23 10.37 5.95
CA HIS A 141 19.50 11.18 4.76
C HIS A 141 19.95 12.58 5.15
N CYS A 142 20.76 13.20 4.29
CA CYS A 142 21.19 14.58 4.48
C CYS A 142 20.03 15.54 4.17
N HIS A 143 19.58 16.31 5.17
CA HIS A 143 18.51 17.29 4.99
C HIS A 143 18.84 18.45 4.03
N LYS A 144 20.13 18.65 3.69
CA LYS A 144 20.57 19.68 2.71
C LYS A 144 20.55 19.18 1.27
N THR A 145 20.91 17.91 1.04
CA THR A 145 21.11 17.36 -0.32
C THR A 145 20.12 16.28 -0.69
N GLY A 146 19.32 15.78 0.26
CA GLY A 146 18.45 14.62 0.09
C GLY A 146 19.20 13.28 -0.03
N LYS A 147 20.54 13.28 -0.07
CA LYS A 147 21.35 12.07 -0.26
C LYS A 147 21.20 11.14 0.94
N VAL A 148 20.78 9.90 0.69
CA VAL A 148 20.74 8.84 1.69
C VAL A 148 22.16 8.52 2.15
N ARG A 149 22.37 8.52 3.47
CA ARG A 149 23.64 8.20 4.12
C ARG A 149 23.72 6.72 4.51
N GLY A 150 22.59 6.14 4.93
CA GLY A 150 22.51 4.74 5.34
C GLY A 150 21.16 4.42 5.97
N VAL A 151 21.09 3.28 6.67
CA VAL A 151 19.92 2.90 7.48
C VAL A 151 20.34 2.74 8.94
N LEU A 152 19.70 3.43 9.86
CA LEU A 152 20.05 3.46 11.27
C LEU A 152 18.98 2.80 12.13
N CYS A 153 19.31 2.52 13.40
CA CYS A 153 18.28 2.21 14.38
C CYS A 153 17.53 3.50 14.77
N PHE A 154 16.34 3.35 15.37
CA PHE A 154 15.51 4.48 15.79
C PHE A 154 16.29 5.46 16.69
N ASN A 155 16.96 4.95 17.73
CA ASN A 155 17.66 5.78 18.71
C ASN A 155 18.82 6.58 18.11
N CYS A 156 19.67 5.98 17.28
CA CYS A 156 20.79 6.69 16.67
C CYS A 156 20.33 7.71 15.63
N ASN A 157 19.32 7.38 14.82
CA ASN A 157 18.73 8.33 13.87
C ASN A 157 18.15 9.55 14.60
N SER A 158 17.38 9.30 15.67
CA SER A 158 16.83 10.36 16.51
C SER A 158 17.91 11.17 17.21
N ALA A 159 18.99 10.55 17.70
CA ALA A 159 20.08 11.25 18.36
C ALA A 159 20.78 12.26 17.42
N ILE A 160 21.06 11.86 16.17
CA ILE A 160 21.62 12.79 15.17
C ILE A 160 20.66 13.96 14.92
N GLY A 161 19.37 13.68 14.73
CA GLY A 161 18.37 14.73 14.53
C GLY A 161 18.24 15.66 15.75
N LYS A 162 18.37 15.15 16.97
CA LYS A 162 18.36 15.95 18.21
C LYS A 162 19.61 16.82 18.37
N LEU A 163 20.72 16.41 17.77
CA LEU A 163 21.95 17.20 17.66
C LEU A 163 21.96 18.09 16.40
N GLY A 164 20.84 18.21 15.69
CA GLY A 164 20.66 19.13 14.58
C GLY A 164 21.31 18.71 13.27
N ASP A 165 21.60 17.41 13.08
CA ASP A 165 22.34 16.90 11.92
C ASP A 165 23.71 17.59 11.73
N ASP A 166 24.30 18.10 12.81
CA ASP A 166 25.58 18.80 12.84
C ASP A 166 26.71 17.86 13.30
N PRO A 167 27.67 17.50 12.42
CA PRO A 167 28.83 16.69 12.80
C PRO A 167 29.65 17.31 13.94
N ASP A 168 29.72 18.64 14.04
CA ASP A 168 30.47 19.30 15.10
C ASP A 168 29.78 19.15 16.45
N ALA A 169 28.44 19.22 16.49
CA ALA A 169 27.67 18.91 17.69
C ALA A 169 27.87 17.46 18.16
N VAL A 170 27.94 16.51 17.21
CA VAL A 170 28.22 15.09 17.53
C VAL A 170 29.63 14.92 18.10
N ARG A 171 30.64 15.58 17.52
CA ARG A 171 32.02 15.55 18.06
C ARG A 171 32.10 16.15 19.46
N ARG A 172 31.43 17.28 19.70
CA ARG A 172 31.35 17.88 21.05
C ARG A 172 30.67 16.96 22.05
N ALA A 173 29.62 16.24 21.65
CA ALA A 173 28.97 15.26 22.51
C ALA A 173 29.91 14.09 22.87
N ALA A 174 30.71 13.60 21.93
CA ALA A 174 31.73 12.58 22.20
C ALA A 174 32.81 13.10 23.16
N ALA A 175 33.38 14.28 22.88
CA ALA A 175 34.39 14.90 23.73
C ALA A 175 33.89 15.15 25.17
N TYR A 176 32.62 15.53 25.33
CA TYR A 176 31.99 15.70 26.65
C TYR A 176 31.93 14.37 27.43
N LEU A 177 31.57 13.26 26.78
CA LEU A 177 31.55 11.93 27.40
C LEU A 177 32.96 11.44 27.77
N GLU A 178 33.98 11.83 27.00
CA GLU A 178 35.39 11.53 27.27
C GLU A 178 36.00 12.42 28.37
N GLY A 179 35.22 13.32 28.97
CA GLY A 179 35.64 14.16 30.08
C GLY A 179 36.30 15.47 29.66
N THR A 180 36.16 15.89 28.40
CA THR A 180 36.56 17.24 27.97
C THR A 180 35.58 18.23 28.59
N SER A 181 35.98 18.82 29.72
CA SER A 181 35.20 19.86 30.38
C SER A 181 35.03 21.04 29.42
N TRP A 182 33.78 21.39 29.11
CA TRP A 182 33.47 22.62 28.38
C TRP A 182 33.98 23.82 29.20
N LYS A 183 35.13 24.37 28.78
CA LYS A 183 35.78 25.53 29.39
C LYS A 183 35.84 26.63 28.33
N PRO A 184 34.76 27.40 28.16
CA PRO A 184 34.81 28.55 27.26
C PRO A 184 35.79 29.58 27.81
N THR A 185 36.65 30.11 26.95
CA THR A 185 37.51 31.24 27.31
C THR A 185 36.72 32.52 27.16
N LEU A 186 36.53 33.26 28.26
CA LEU A 186 35.92 34.59 28.19
C LEU A 186 36.93 35.56 27.55
N VAL A 187 36.61 36.06 26.35
CA VAL A 187 37.48 37.00 25.62
C VAL A 187 37.02 38.45 25.77
N ALA A 188 35.73 38.67 26.06
CA ALA A 188 35.14 39.97 26.40
C ALA A 188 33.80 39.75 27.13
N PRO A 189 33.21 40.76 27.80
CA PRO A 189 31.89 40.65 28.41
C PRO A 189 30.84 40.16 27.40
N GLY A 190 30.26 38.98 27.64
CA GLY A 190 29.28 38.35 26.74
C GLY A 190 29.87 37.64 25.51
N VAL A 191 31.19 37.63 25.32
CA VAL A 191 31.85 36.96 24.20
C VAL A 191 32.70 35.80 24.72
N TYR A 192 32.33 34.60 24.31
CA TYR A 192 33.01 33.36 24.66
C TYR A 192 33.68 32.76 23.42
N GLN A 193 34.95 32.40 23.55
CA GLN A 193 35.62 31.55 22.58
C GLN A 193 35.37 30.08 22.95
N LEU A 194 34.88 29.31 21.99
CA LEU A 194 34.71 27.87 22.17
C LEU A 194 36.07 27.21 22.41
N PRO A 195 36.16 26.21 23.32
CA PRO A 195 37.37 25.42 23.45
C PRO A 195 37.68 24.75 22.11
N SER A 196 38.93 24.90 21.67
CA SER A 196 39.50 24.30 20.45
C SER A 196 39.52 22.79 20.50
#